data_AF-A0A8S9ZW97-F1
#
_entry.id   AF-A0A8S9ZW97-F1
#
_cell.length_a   1.000
_cell.length_b   1.000
_cell.length_c   1.000
_cell.angle_alpha   90.00
_cell.angle_beta   90.00
_cell.angle_gamma   90.00
#
_symmetry.space_group_name_H-M   'P 1'
#
loop_
_entity.id
_entity.type
_entity.pdbx_description
1 polymer ?
#
loop_
_entity_poly.entity_id
_entity_poly.type
_entity_poly.pdbx_seq_one_letter_code
_entity_poly.pdbx_strand_id
1 'polypeptide(L)'
;MSSEAIDDAIRRNITWTKLSDDLRTVLGGSQREYDKRILDFSIKNQLRYKENIVRFVKKVQEEYYDCLLNYSKSKMMLYPYHLSDILVRELRLTPFTYYTEMFVDVMQSEKSYDSIPNFTAVDAMQVLGIGRNQYIDLMNQSRANRRLFRRSKSIREMLPQKPVNNFTIEPWFLFNYGCVLENDIRLLCSVEKEVIDRLMDDGTQLCGLLDKNIVQRLLSRGLAYLEVPIHPEDCVYVPTLDGFVMNRTQGDFFETLLYKIFVAIDGQTSIQELSETIGIDIDLVSNAVSLFCRLGFARKRVTGIENFVLHNSWGIECSSTVFHLQPLKNHLLVQN
;
A
#
# COMPACT_ATOMS: atom_id res chain seq x y z
N MET A 1 -7.04 30.45 -11.24
CA MET A 1 -7.77 29.50 -10.35
C MET A 1 -8.35 28.33 -11.17
N SER A 2 -7.52 27.50 -11.83
CA SER A 2 -8.01 26.73 -12.99
C SER A 2 -7.76 25.21 -12.99
N SER A 3 -7.07 24.62 -12.02
CA SER A 3 -6.93 23.15 -11.91
C SER A 3 -7.28 22.62 -10.53
N GLU A 4 -6.78 23.26 -9.49
CA GLU A 4 -7.00 22.84 -8.09
C GLU A 4 -8.47 22.88 -7.69
N ALA A 5 -9.21 23.93 -8.07
CA ALA A 5 -10.65 24.03 -7.83
C ALA A 5 -11.46 22.94 -8.57
N ILE A 6 -10.98 22.47 -9.73
CA ILE A 6 -11.61 21.35 -10.45
C ILE A 6 -11.32 20.05 -9.72
N ASP A 7 -10.09 19.86 -9.26
CA ASP A 7 -9.69 18.70 -8.44
C ASP A 7 -10.50 18.64 -7.15
N ASP A 8 -10.72 19.77 -6.48
CA ASP A 8 -11.58 19.86 -5.29
C ASP A 8 -13.04 19.52 -5.59
N ALA A 9 -13.57 19.96 -6.73
CA ALA A 9 -14.91 19.57 -7.16
C ALA A 9 -15.02 18.06 -7.39
N ILE A 10 -13.98 17.44 -7.97
CA ILE A 10 -13.91 15.98 -8.17
C ILE A 10 -13.85 15.26 -6.82
N ARG A 11 -12.98 15.69 -5.88
CA ARG A 11 -12.89 15.12 -4.52
C ARG A 11 -14.22 15.18 -3.78
N ARG A 12 -14.96 16.28 -3.93
CA ARG A 12 -16.29 16.47 -3.33
C ARG A 12 -17.43 15.80 -4.10
N ASN A 13 -17.11 14.99 -5.10
CA ASN A 13 -18.09 14.25 -5.90
C ASN A 13 -19.15 15.15 -6.56
N ILE A 14 -18.75 16.34 -7.00
CA ILE A 14 -19.63 17.30 -7.69
C ILE A 14 -19.81 16.85 -9.14
N THR A 15 -21.06 16.61 -9.55
CA THR A 15 -21.39 16.25 -10.93
C THR A 15 -21.36 17.47 -11.85
N TRP A 16 -21.20 17.27 -13.16
CA TRP A 16 -21.23 18.34 -14.17
C TRP A 16 -22.41 19.30 -14.00
N THR A 17 -23.61 18.75 -13.74
CA THR A 17 -24.85 19.51 -13.55
C THR A 17 -24.87 20.40 -12.31
N LYS A 18 -24.04 20.10 -11.30
CA LYS A 18 -23.89 20.87 -10.06
C LYS A 18 -22.63 21.73 -10.03
N LEU A 19 -21.78 21.63 -11.05
CA LEU A 19 -20.56 22.42 -11.18
C LEU A 19 -20.91 23.90 -11.41
N SER A 20 -20.15 24.82 -10.80
CA SER A 20 -20.35 26.26 -10.98
C SER A 20 -20.07 26.70 -12.42
N ASP A 21 -20.73 27.78 -12.86
CA ASP A 21 -20.57 28.28 -14.23
C ASP A 21 -19.15 28.77 -14.52
N ASP A 22 -18.45 29.29 -13.51
CA ASP A 22 -17.02 29.63 -13.62
C ASP A 22 -16.17 28.40 -13.98
N LEU A 23 -16.35 27.29 -13.26
CA LEU A 23 -15.59 26.06 -13.49
C LEU A 23 -15.98 25.40 -14.82
N ARG A 24 -17.27 25.47 -15.21
CA ARG A 24 -17.69 25.04 -16.55
C ARG A 24 -17.03 25.86 -17.64
N THR A 25 -16.90 27.17 -17.44
CA THR A 25 -16.22 28.07 -18.39
C THR A 25 -14.73 27.72 -18.52
N VAL A 26 -14.06 27.40 -17.41
CA VAL A 26 -12.66 26.91 -17.43
C VAL A 26 -12.53 25.60 -18.21
N LEU A 27 -13.55 24.73 -18.15
CA LEU A 27 -13.64 23.48 -18.91
C LEU A 27 -14.17 23.67 -20.35
N GLY A 28 -14.26 24.90 -20.84
CA GLY A 28 -14.75 25.22 -22.18
C GLY A 28 -16.23 24.88 -22.42
N GLY A 29 -17.03 24.80 -21.36
CA GLY A 29 -18.43 24.38 -21.42
C GLY A 29 -18.63 22.90 -21.79
N SER A 30 -17.57 22.09 -21.75
CA SER A 30 -17.59 20.71 -22.21
C SER A 30 -17.65 19.71 -21.05
N GLN A 31 -18.80 19.02 -20.91
CA GLN A 31 -18.91 17.90 -19.98
C GLN A 31 -17.87 16.81 -20.28
N ARG A 32 -17.57 16.57 -21.56
CA ARG A 32 -16.60 15.57 -21.97
C ARG A 32 -15.19 15.88 -21.46
N GLU A 33 -14.81 17.15 -21.38
CA GLU A 33 -13.52 17.54 -20.82
C GLU A 33 -13.50 17.33 -19.29
N TYR A 34 -14.63 17.58 -18.62
CA TYR A 34 -14.76 17.26 -17.21
C TYR A 34 -14.68 15.76 -16.93
N ASP A 35 -15.38 14.94 -17.72
CA ASP A 35 -15.35 13.49 -17.63
C ASP A 35 -13.91 12.95 -17.78
N LYS A 36 -13.16 13.48 -18.75
CA LYS A 36 -11.72 13.16 -18.92
C LYS A 36 -10.93 13.55 -17.67
N ARG A 37 -11.17 14.74 -17.11
CA ARG A 37 -10.48 15.21 -15.90
C ARG A 37 -10.81 14.39 -14.67
N ILE A 38 -12.06 13.94 -14.52
CA ILE A 38 -12.52 13.00 -13.49
C ILE A 38 -11.74 11.70 -13.59
N LEU A 39 -11.68 11.10 -14.79
CA LEU A 39 -10.99 9.83 -14.99
C LEU A 39 -9.50 9.93 -14.68
N ASP A 40 -8.82 10.94 -15.24
CA ASP A 40 -7.39 11.18 -15.01
C ASP A 40 -7.09 11.43 -13.53
N PHE A 41 -7.90 12.25 -12.86
CA PHE A 41 -7.74 12.52 -11.44
C PHE A 41 -7.96 11.26 -10.60
N SER A 42 -9.01 10.50 -10.90
CA SER A 42 -9.38 9.31 -10.13
C SER A 42 -8.34 8.19 -10.25
N ILE A 43 -7.75 8.01 -11.44
CA ILE A 43 -6.65 7.06 -11.66
C ILE A 43 -5.39 7.49 -10.91
N LYS A 44 -4.99 8.76 -11.05
CA LYS A 44 -3.76 9.29 -10.43
C LYS A 44 -3.80 9.27 -8.91
N ASN A 45 -4.98 9.47 -8.32
CA ASN A 45 -5.18 9.47 -6.87
C ASN A 45 -5.75 8.14 -6.34
N GLN A 46 -5.80 7.10 -7.19
CA GLN A 46 -6.23 5.74 -6.82
C GLN A 46 -7.60 5.70 -6.08
N LEU A 47 -8.57 6.47 -6.56
CA LEU A 47 -9.87 6.60 -5.89
C LEU A 47 -10.71 5.31 -5.96
N ARG A 48 -11.56 5.09 -4.94
CA ARG A 48 -12.53 3.99 -4.94
C ARG A 48 -13.62 4.22 -5.98
N TYR A 49 -13.95 3.21 -6.77
CA TYR A 49 -14.95 3.31 -7.83
C TYR A 49 -16.36 3.64 -7.30
N LYS A 50 -16.84 2.87 -6.31
CA LYS A 50 -18.25 2.93 -5.86
C LYS A 50 -18.60 4.26 -5.18
N GLU A 51 -17.67 4.85 -4.45
CA GLU A 51 -17.86 6.08 -3.66
C GLU A 51 -17.65 7.35 -4.49
N ASN A 52 -16.98 7.25 -5.64
CA ASN A 52 -16.57 8.42 -6.41
C ASN A 52 -17.34 8.60 -7.73
N ILE A 53 -17.42 9.83 -8.22
CA ILE A 53 -18.13 10.19 -9.47
C ILE A 53 -17.54 9.53 -10.73
N VAL A 54 -16.36 8.91 -10.64
CA VAL A 54 -15.75 8.15 -11.75
C VAL A 54 -16.66 7.02 -12.25
N ARG A 55 -17.52 6.46 -11.40
CA ARG A 55 -18.52 5.44 -11.79
C ARG A 55 -19.52 5.90 -12.85
N PHE A 56 -19.72 7.21 -12.97
CA PHE A 56 -20.59 7.79 -14.00
C PHE A 56 -19.86 7.99 -15.33
N VAL A 57 -18.52 8.08 -15.30
CA VAL A 57 -17.65 8.30 -16.47
C VAL A 57 -17.18 6.98 -17.07
N LYS A 58 -16.65 6.07 -16.24
CA LYS A 58 -16.19 4.74 -16.61
C LYS A 58 -17.21 3.76 -16.04
N LYS A 59 -18.02 3.13 -16.90
CA LYS A 59 -19.19 2.34 -16.45
C LYS A 59 -18.86 0.93 -15.95
N VAL A 60 -17.71 0.39 -16.37
CA VAL A 60 -17.27 -0.95 -16.01
C VAL A 60 -16.20 -0.84 -14.93
N GLN A 61 -16.51 -1.35 -13.73
CA GLN A 61 -15.65 -1.26 -12.56
C GLN A 61 -14.30 -1.97 -12.79
N GLU A 62 -14.33 -3.18 -13.35
CA GLU A 62 -13.11 -3.97 -13.63
C GLU A 62 -12.16 -3.21 -14.55
N GLU A 63 -12.67 -2.68 -15.69
CA GLU A 63 -11.86 -1.88 -16.61
C GLU A 63 -11.30 -0.60 -15.96
N TYR A 64 -12.01 0.01 -15.00
CA TYR A 64 -11.49 1.16 -14.26
C TYR A 64 -10.27 0.78 -13.43
N TYR A 65 -10.36 -0.33 -12.68
CA TYR A 65 -9.25 -0.80 -11.86
C TYR A 65 -8.09 -1.31 -12.71
N ASP A 66 -8.34 -1.91 -13.87
CA ASP A 66 -7.29 -2.25 -14.84
C ASP A 66 -6.54 -0.99 -15.32
N CYS A 67 -7.26 0.07 -15.69
CA CYS A 67 -6.64 1.34 -16.05
C CYS A 67 -5.82 1.95 -14.90
N LEU A 68 -6.37 1.92 -13.68
CA LEU A 68 -5.70 2.42 -12.48
C LEU A 68 -4.40 1.66 -12.20
N LEU A 69 -4.45 0.33 -12.19
CA LEU A 69 -3.31 -0.53 -11.89
C LEU A 69 -2.23 -0.45 -12.97
N ASN A 70 -2.61 -0.40 -14.25
CA ASN A 70 -1.67 -0.21 -15.35
C ASN A 70 -0.96 1.15 -15.26
N TYR A 71 -1.70 2.21 -14.92
CA TYR A 71 -1.10 3.52 -14.66
C TYR A 71 -0.13 3.46 -13.48
N SER A 72 -0.56 2.92 -12.33
CA SER A 72 0.26 2.81 -11.11
C SER A 72 1.55 2.03 -11.34
N LYS A 73 1.50 0.86 -12.00
CA LYS A 73 2.70 0.08 -12.37
C LYS A 73 3.63 0.87 -13.30
N SER A 74 3.08 1.52 -14.34
CA SER A 74 3.88 2.31 -15.29
C SER A 74 4.63 3.48 -14.64
N LYS A 75 4.09 4.01 -13.54
CA LYS A 75 4.66 5.07 -12.72
C LYS A 75 5.44 4.57 -11.51
N MET A 76 5.54 3.25 -11.32
CA MET A 76 6.20 2.62 -10.18
C MET A 76 5.61 3.06 -8.83
N MET A 77 4.31 3.32 -8.80
CA MET A 77 3.59 3.67 -7.59
C MET A 77 3.49 2.47 -6.65
N LEU A 78 3.41 2.76 -5.36
CA LEU A 78 3.17 1.78 -4.32
C LEU A 78 1.83 1.04 -4.54
N TYR A 79 1.78 -0.24 -4.17
CA TYR A 79 0.57 -1.05 -4.22
C TYR A 79 -0.55 -0.39 -3.38
N PRO A 80 -1.74 -0.13 -3.94
CA PRO A 80 -2.78 0.62 -3.24
C PRO A 80 -3.47 -0.25 -2.19
N TYR A 81 -2.86 -0.36 -1.01
CA TYR A 81 -3.38 -1.22 0.08
C TYR A 81 -4.78 -0.82 0.55
N HIS A 82 -5.16 0.45 0.44
CA HIS A 82 -6.51 0.93 0.72
C HIS A 82 -7.56 0.38 -0.25
N LEU A 83 -7.17 -0.34 -1.31
CA LEU A 83 -8.06 -1.04 -2.25
C LEU A 83 -7.97 -2.57 -2.13
N SER A 84 -7.31 -3.12 -1.10
CA SER A 84 -7.06 -4.56 -0.98
C SER A 84 -8.33 -5.41 -0.98
N ASP A 85 -9.44 -4.88 -0.44
CA ASP A 85 -10.77 -5.48 -0.44
C ASP A 85 -11.32 -5.71 -1.85
N ILE A 86 -10.89 -4.93 -2.84
CA ILE A 86 -11.23 -5.11 -4.25
C ILE A 86 -10.13 -5.92 -4.94
N LEU A 87 -8.88 -5.53 -4.74
CA LEU A 87 -7.76 -6.09 -5.49
C LEU A 87 -7.53 -7.56 -5.17
N VAL A 88 -7.52 -7.94 -3.89
CA VAL A 88 -7.24 -9.32 -3.49
C VAL A 88 -8.51 -10.17 -3.57
N ARG A 89 -9.66 -9.62 -3.20
CA ARG A 89 -10.94 -10.37 -3.13
C ARG A 89 -11.67 -10.47 -4.46
N GLU A 90 -11.73 -9.40 -5.24
CA GLU A 90 -12.46 -9.38 -6.52
C GLU A 90 -11.52 -9.66 -7.71
N LEU A 91 -10.33 -9.05 -7.74
CA LEU A 91 -9.42 -9.15 -8.90
C LEU A 91 -8.29 -10.18 -8.73
N ARG A 92 -8.18 -10.83 -7.57
CA ARG A 92 -7.11 -11.79 -7.22
C ARG A 92 -5.68 -11.25 -7.45
N LEU A 93 -5.51 -9.95 -7.33
CA LEU A 93 -4.23 -9.25 -7.46
C LEU A 93 -3.62 -8.99 -6.08
N THR A 94 -2.57 -9.75 -5.78
CA THR A 94 -1.80 -9.58 -4.54
C THR A 94 -0.68 -8.54 -4.70
N PRO A 95 -0.14 -7.98 -3.59
CA PRO A 95 1.08 -7.16 -3.65
C PRO A 95 2.24 -7.88 -4.36
N PHE A 96 2.38 -9.20 -4.14
CA PHE A 96 3.41 -10.00 -4.79
C PHE A 96 3.27 -10.01 -6.31
N THR A 97 2.07 -10.28 -6.83
CA THR A 97 1.81 -10.25 -8.28
C THR A 97 2.03 -8.85 -8.85
N TYR A 98 1.54 -7.82 -8.16
CA TYR A 98 1.70 -6.42 -8.56
C TYR A 98 3.17 -6.02 -8.70
N TYR A 99 3.97 -6.25 -7.66
CA TYR A 99 5.40 -5.88 -7.69
C TYR A 99 6.20 -6.76 -8.64
N THR A 100 5.86 -8.03 -8.80
CA THR A 100 6.50 -8.91 -9.79
C THR A 100 6.31 -8.34 -11.20
N GLU A 101 5.09 -7.94 -11.56
CA GLU A 101 4.81 -7.31 -12.86
C GLU A 101 5.54 -5.98 -13.02
N MET A 102 5.48 -5.12 -12.01
CA MET A 102 6.20 -3.84 -12.03
C MET A 102 7.71 -4.04 -12.24
N PHE A 103 8.33 -4.98 -11.52
CA PHE A 103 9.77 -5.26 -11.67
C PHE A 103 10.12 -5.86 -13.03
N VAL A 104 9.25 -6.69 -13.61
CA VAL A 104 9.42 -7.15 -15.00
C VAL A 104 9.52 -5.95 -15.94
N ASP A 105 8.58 -5.00 -15.85
CA ASP A 105 8.53 -3.83 -16.74
C ASP A 105 9.73 -2.89 -16.54
N VAL A 106 10.12 -2.64 -15.28
CA VAL A 106 11.28 -1.82 -14.91
C VAL A 106 12.58 -2.41 -15.46
N MET A 107 12.77 -3.72 -15.30
CA MET A 107 13.95 -4.44 -15.80
C MET A 107 13.98 -4.52 -17.33
N GLN A 108 12.84 -4.78 -17.98
CA GLN A 108 12.71 -4.80 -19.45
C GLN A 108 13.02 -3.43 -20.06
N SER A 109 12.62 -2.36 -19.37
CA SER A 109 12.91 -0.97 -19.76
C SER A 109 14.32 -0.52 -19.38
N GLU A 110 15.14 -1.40 -18.79
CA GLU A 110 16.50 -1.12 -18.29
C GLU A 110 16.61 0.12 -17.38
N LYS A 111 15.55 0.41 -16.61
CA LYS A 111 15.55 1.50 -15.64
C LYS A 111 16.46 1.18 -14.45
N SER A 112 17.03 2.22 -13.83
CA SER A 112 17.77 2.08 -12.58
C SER A 112 16.82 1.74 -11.43
N TYR A 113 17.27 0.94 -10.46
CA TYR A 113 16.56 0.73 -9.20
C TYR A 113 16.26 2.06 -8.49
N ASP A 114 17.18 3.02 -8.60
CA ASP A 114 17.06 4.35 -7.98
C ASP A 114 15.94 5.21 -8.59
N SER A 115 15.27 4.74 -9.66
CA SER A 115 14.07 5.39 -10.21
C SER A 115 12.78 4.97 -9.50
N ILE A 116 12.82 3.91 -8.69
CA ILE A 116 11.67 3.44 -7.91
C ILE A 116 11.50 4.36 -6.69
N PRO A 117 10.28 4.86 -6.39
CA PRO A 117 10.02 5.64 -5.18
C PRO A 117 10.44 4.91 -3.90
N ASN A 118 10.84 5.61 -2.84
CA ASN A 118 11.46 4.97 -1.68
C ASN A 118 10.47 4.11 -0.90
N PHE A 119 9.23 4.58 -0.69
CA PHE A 119 8.21 3.76 -0.03
C PHE A 119 7.85 2.53 -0.86
N THR A 120 7.74 2.69 -2.19
CA THR A 120 7.56 1.56 -3.13
C THR A 120 8.72 0.57 -3.04
N ALA A 121 9.96 1.05 -2.99
CA ALA A 121 11.16 0.21 -2.93
C ALA A 121 11.22 -0.59 -1.63
N VAL A 122 10.87 0.02 -0.50
CA VAL A 122 10.81 -0.67 0.81
C VAL A 122 9.73 -1.74 0.81
N ASP A 123 8.53 -1.42 0.32
CA ASP A 123 7.44 -2.40 0.24
C ASP A 123 7.78 -3.56 -0.70
N ALA A 124 8.30 -3.25 -1.90
CA ALA A 124 8.77 -4.27 -2.84
C ALA A 124 9.91 -5.13 -2.25
N MET A 125 10.78 -4.57 -1.41
CA MET A 125 11.79 -5.33 -0.69
C MET A 125 11.16 -6.27 0.35
N GLN A 126 10.13 -5.84 1.09
CA GLN A 126 9.40 -6.69 2.05
C GLN A 126 8.59 -7.80 1.35
N VAL A 127 8.13 -7.56 0.12
CA VAL A 127 7.27 -8.48 -0.63
C VAL A 127 8.08 -9.44 -1.53
N LEU A 128 9.08 -8.94 -2.25
CA LEU A 128 9.89 -9.70 -3.21
C LEU A 128 11.27 -10.10 -2.66
N GLY A 129 11.80 -9.39 -1.65
CA GLY A 129 13.17 -9.60 -1.18
C GLY A 129 14.23 -9.03 -2.13
N ILE A 130 13.84 -8.12 -3.04
CA ILE A 130 14.74 -7.51 -4.01
C ILE A 130 15.08 -6.09 -3.55
N GLY A 131 16.24 -5.94 -2.90
CA GLY A 131 16.85 -4.64 -2.68
C GLY A 131 17.69 -4.18 -3.88
N ARG A 132 18.33 -3.01 -3.74
CA ARG A 132 19.16 -2.40 -4.78
C ARG A 132 20.23 -3.32 -5.34
N ASN A 133 20.98 -4.01 -4.46
CA ASN A 133 22.06 -4.90 -4.88
C ASN A 133 21.53 -6.15 -5.59
N GLN A 134 20.47 -6.75 -5.06
CA GLN A 134 19.81 -7.89 -5.70
C GLN A 134 19.29 -7.52 -7.10
N TYR A 135 18.72 -6.32 -7.26
CA TYR A 135 18.30 -5.82 -8.57
C TYR A 135 19.48 -5.68 -9.55
N ILE A 136 20.59 -5.09 -9.12
CA ILE A 136 21.79 -4.94 -9.96
C ILE A 136 22.30 -6.31 -10.42
N ASP A 137 22.36 -7.28 -9.50
CA ASP A 137 22.79 -8.64 -9.83
C ASP A 137 21.85 -9.32 -10.84
N LEU A 138 20.53 -9.19 -10.66
CA LEU A 138 19.53 -9.69 -11.60
C LEU A 138 19.66 -9.04 -12.99
N MET A 139 19.91 -7.73 -13.05
CA MET A 139 20.13 -7.01 -14.31
C MET A 139 21.40 -7.47 -15.02
N ASN A 140 22.49 -7.68 -14.28
CA ASN A 140 23.74 -8.21 -14.83
C ASN A 140 23.57 -9.62 -15.39
N GLN A 141 22.87 -10.50 -14.65
CA GLN A 141 22.54 -11.84 -15.12
C GLN A 141 21.66 -11.83 -16.38
N SER A 142 20.65 -10.95 -16.43
CA SER A 142 19.74 -10.80 -17.58
C SER A 142 20.51 -10.38 -18.84
N ARG A 143 21.44 -9.43 -18.71
CA ARG A 143 22.32 -9.00 -19.80
C ARG A 143 23.30 -10.08 -20.24
N ALA A 144 23.86 -10.85 -19.31
CA ALA A 144 24.77 -11.95 -19.61
C ALA A 144 24.05 -13.10 -20.37
N ASN A 145 22.81 -13.43 -19.97
CA ASN A 145 22.01 -14.47 -20.61
C ASN A 145 21.67 -14.14 -22.08
N ARG A 146 21.46 -12.87 -22.42
CA ARG A 146 21.25 -12.44 -23.83
C ARG A 146 22.47 -12.68 -24.73
N ARG A 147 23.69 -12.72 -24.16
CA ARG A 147 24.95 -12.80 -24.94
C ARG A 147 25.39 -14.23 -25.28
N LEU A 148 24.91 -15.25 -24.56
CA LEU A 148 25.51 -16.59 -24.56
C LEU A 148 24.74 -17.67 -25.34
N PHE A 149 23.72 -17.32 -26.14
CA PHE A 149 22.89 -18.27 -26.92
C PHE A 149 22.35 -19.49 -26.13
N ARG A 150 22.35 -19.45 -24.79
CA ARG A 150 21.68 -20.43 -23.93
C ARG A 150 20.18 -20.13 -23.95
N ARG A 151 19.33 -21.13 -23.63
CA ARG A 151 17.89 -20.91 -23.40
C ARG A 151 17.73 -19.78 -22.38
N SER A 152 17.43 -18.58 -22.88
CA SER A 152 17.37 -17.35 -22.12
C SER A 152 16.20 -17.47 -21.15
N LYS A 153 16.48 -17.58 -19.85
CA LYS A 153 15.42 -17.42 -18.85
C LYS A 153 14.77 -16.07 -19.04
N SER A 154 13.44 -16.02 -19.03
CA SER A 154 12.74 -14.74 -19.06
C SER A 154 13.02 -13.96 -17.77
N ILE A 155 12.89 -12.63 -17.79
CA ILE A 155 13.05 -11.82 -16.56
C ILE A 155 12.09 -12.32 -15.47
N ARG A 156 10.86 -12.69 -15.84
CA ARG A 156 9.87 -13.26 -14.91
C ARG A 156 10.35 -14.56 -14.24
N GLU A 157 11.10 -15.40 -14.95
CA GLU A 157 11.68 -16.64 -14.39
C GLU A 157 12.91 -16.37 -13.50
N MET A 158 13.53 -15.20 -13.62
CA MET A 158 14.64 -14.78 -12.77
C MET A 158 14.18 -14.14 -11.46
N LEU A 159 12.97 -13.58 -11.44
CA LEU A 159 12.35 -13.02 -10.24
C LEU A 159 11.90 -14.13 -9.27
N PRO A 160 11.73 -13.80 -7.97
CA PRO A 160 11.11 -14.69 -6.99
C PRO A 160 9.78 -15.24 -7.49
N GLN A 161 9.51 -16.52 -7.21
CA GLN A 161 8.26 -17.19 -7.61
C GLN A 161 7.23 -17.25 -6.47
N LYS A 162 7.63 -16.83 -5.27
CA LYS A 162 6.79 -16.72 -4.08
C LYS A 162 7.22 -15.47 -3.31
N PRO A 163 6.29 -14.84 -2.55
CA PRO A 163 6.66 -13.76 -1.67
C PRO A 163 7.66 -14.21 -0.61
N VAL A 164 8.45 -13.28 -0.11
CA VAL A 164 9.23 -13.48 1.12
C VAL A 164 8.27 -13.52 2.31
N ASN A 165 8.50 -14.42 3.26
CA ASN A 165 7.67 -14.56 4.46
C ASN A 165 8.03 -13.51 5.55
N ASN A 166 8.51 -12.33 5.13
CA ASN A 166 9.03 -11.28 6.01
C ASN A 166 8.10 -10.05 6.11
N PHE A 167 6.81 -10.22 5.82
CA PHE A 167 5.83 -9.15 6.03
C PHE A 167 5.77 -8.76 7.51
N THR A 168 5.72 -7.47 7.79
CA THR A 168 5.32 -6.99 9.12
C THR A 168 3.85 -7.36 9.34
N ILE A 169 3.60 -8.16 10.37
CA ILE A 169 2.24 -8.53 10.78
C ILE A 169 2.16 -8.30 12.28
N GLU A 170 1.29 -7.39 12.68
CA GLU A 170 1.04 -7.09 14.08
C GLU A 170 -0.25 -7.76 14.55
N PRO A 171 -0.36 -8.13 15.84
CA PRO A 171 -1.54 -8.82 16.35
C PRO A 171 -2.82 -7.97 16.25
N TRP A 172 -2.70 -6.64 16.19
CA TRP A 172 -3.85 -5.74 16.08
C TRP A 172 -4.34 -5.51 14.65
N PHE A 173 -3.64 -6.03 13.65
CA PHE A 173 -4.10 -5.96 12.27
C PHE A 173 -5.36 -6.82 12.07
N LEU A 174 -6.19 -6.38 11.13
CA LEU A 174 -7.38 -7.08 10.71
C LEU A 174 -7.06 -8.03 9.56
N PHE A 175 -7.58 -9.25 9.65
CA PHE A 175 -7.37 -10.34 8.72
C PHE A 175 -8.66 -10.59 7.94
N ASN A 176 -8.56 -10.56 6.62
CA ASN A 176 -9.68 -10.68 5.70
C ASN A 176 -9.41 -11.77 4.67
N TYR A 177 -10.45 -12.47 4.21
CA TYR A 177 -10.30 -13.45 3.14
C TYR A 177 -10.21 -12.78 1.75
N GLY A 178 -9.37 -13.35 0.88
CA GLY A 178 -9.21 -12.94 -0.51
C GLY A 178 -10.13 -13.71 -1.47
N CYS A 179 -9.76 -13.75 -2.75
CA CYS A 179 -10.43 -14.61 -3.72
C CYS A 179 -10.00 -16.07 -3.52
N VAL A 180 -10.86 -16.88 -2.88
CA VAL A 180 -10.58 -18.30 -2.61
C VAL A 180 -11.37 -19.18 -3.58
N LEU A 181 -10.68 -19.97 -4.40
CA LEU A 181 -11.29 -20.89 -5.35
C LEU A 181 -11.25 -22.33 -4.82
N GLU A 182 -12.06 -23.22 -5.43
CA GLU A 182 -12.13 -24.64 -5.02
C GLU A 182 -10.75 -25.34 -5.05
N ASN A 183 -9.94 -25.05 -6.08
CA ASN A 183 -8.59 -25.60 -6.17
C ASN A 183 -7.66 -25.12 -5.05
N ASP A 184 -7.88 -23.90 -4.53
CA ASP A 184 -7.10 -23.37 -3.42
C ASP A 184 -7.43 -24.14 -2.13
N ILE A 185 -8.72 -24.39 -1.87
CA ILE A 185 -9.20 -25.17 -0.72
C ILE A 185 -8.59 -26.58 -0.69
N ARG A 186 -8.43 -27.23 -1.85
CA ARG A 186 -7.83 -28.57 -1.94
C ARG A 186 -6.37 -28.62 -1.46
N LEU A 187 -5.66 -27.49 -1.49
CA LEU A 187 -4.26 -27.37 -1.06
C LEU A 187 -4.09 -26.95 0.40
N LEU A 188 -5.19 -26.60 1.09
CA LEU A 188 -5.18 -26.17 2.49
C LEU A 188 -5.18 -27.35 3.47
N CYS A 189 -4.47 -27.21 4.59
CA CYS A 189 -4.65 -28.12 5.73
C CYS A 189 -5.98 -27.82 6.47
N SER A 190 -6.40 -28.71 7.38
CA SER A 190 -7.67 -28.54 8.12
C SER A 190 -7.75 -27.20 8.86
N VAL A 191 -6.68 -26.81 9.55
CA VAL A 191 -6.63 -25.56 10.33
C VAL A 191 -6.69 -24.32 9.41
N GLU A 192 -6.08 -24.38 8.24
CA GLU A 192 -6.17 -23.29 7.25
C GLU A 192 -7.59 -23.15 6.70
N LYS A 193 -8.29 -24.28 6.47
CA LYS A 193 -9.70 -24.27 6.04
C LYS A 193 -10.60 -23.66 7.11
N GLU A 194 -10.45 -24.09 8.36
CA GLU A 194 -11.24 -23.56 9.48
C GLU A 194 -11.10 -22.04 9.63
N VAL A 195 -9.89 -21.49 9.42
CA VAL A 195 -9.68 -20.04 9.45
C VAL A 195 -10.35 -19.35 8.27
N ILE A 196 -10.28 -19.92 7.07
CA ILE A 196 -10.97 -19.38 5.90
C ILE A 196 -12.49 -19.43 6.06
N ASP A 197 -13.03 -20.54 6.54
CA ASP A 197 -14.47 -20.71 6.80
C ASP A 197 -14.93 -19.67 7.83
N ARG A 198 -14.18 -19.49 8.93
CA ARG A 198 -14.46 -18.44 9.91
C ARG A 198 -14.46 -17.04 9.29
N LEU A 199 -13.53 -16.73 8.40
CA LEU A 199 -13.50 -15.43 7.71
C LEU A 199 -14.69 -15.21 6.78
N MET A 200 -15.21 -16.28 6.17
CA MET A 200 -16.37 -16.22 5.30
C MET A 200 -17.68 -16.11 6.09
N ASP A 201 -17.79 -16.83 7.21
CA ASP A 201 -19.00 -16.89 8.03
C ASP A 201 -19.11 -15.70 8.99
N ASP A 202 -18.04 -15.39 9.73
CA ASP A 202 -18.03 -14.37 10.79
C ASP A 202 -17.45 -13.03 10.31
N GLY A 203 -16.86 -13.00 9.11
CA GLY A 203 -16.18 -11.83 8.56
C GLY A 203 -14.78 -11.61 9.13
N THR A 204 -14.33 -10.36 9.10
CA THR A 204 -12.97 -9.93 9.48
C THR A 204 -12.57 -10.40 10.87
N GLN A 205 -11.35 -10.93 11.00
CA GLN A 205 -10.81 -11.44 12.27
C GLN A 205 -9.59 -10.62 12.72
N LEU A 206 -9.33 -10.57 14.03
CA LEU A 206 -8.11 -9.98 14.56
C LEU A 206 -6.94 -10.95 14.40
N CYS A 207 -5.81 -10.52 13.81
CA CYS A 207 -4.64 -11.37 13.60
C CYS A 207 -4.16 -12.04 14.89
N GLY A 208 -4.16 -11.28 15.99
CA GLY A 208 -3.71 -11.72 17.31
C GLY A 208 -4.50 -12.86 17.92
N LEU A 209 -5.72 -13.14 17.41
CA LEU A 209 -6.55 -14.27 17.87
C LEU A 209 -6.33 -15.55 17.05
N LEU A 210 -5.55 -15.47 15.97
CA LEU A 210 -5.26 -16.57 15.08
C LEU A 210 -3.80 -17.04 15.25
N ASP A 211 -3.49 -18.26 14.82
CA ASP A 211 -2.10 -18.70 14.74
C ASP A 211 -1.33 -17.87 13.70
N LYS A 212 -0.25 -17.23 14.16
CA LYS A 212 0.64 -16.36 13.35
C LYS A 212 1.13 -17.07 12.08
N ASN A 213 1.46 -18.36 12.17
CA ASN A 213 1.94 -19.14 11.02
C ASN A 213 0.82 -19.41 10.01
N ILE A 214 -0.42 -19.61 10.47
CA ILE A 214 -1.59 -19.77 9.59
C ILE A 214 -1.83 -18.46 8.83
N VAL A 215 -1.82 -17.33 9.54
CA VAL A 215 -1.95 -15.99 8.94
C VAL A 215 -0.88 -15.78 7.86
N GLN A 216 0.40 -16.02 8.18
CA GLN A 216 1.51 -15.90 7.22
C GLN A 216 1.35 -16.81 5.99
N ARG A 217 0.94 -18.08 6.17
CA ARG A 217 0.75 -19.01 5.06
C ARG A 217 -0.40 -18.63 4.15
N LEU A 218 -1.51 -18.17 4.70
CA LEU A 218 -2.66 -17.72 3.92
C LEU A 218 -2.35 -16.43 3.14
N LEU A 219 -1.62 -15.49 3.74
CA LEU A 219 -1.13 -14.27 3.05
C LEU A 219 -0.16 -14.61 1.92
N SER A 220 0.84 -15.47 2.17
CA SER A 220 1.83 -15.85 1.14
C SER A 220 1.21 -16.61 -0.04
N ARG A 221 0.04 -17.25 0.15
CA ARG A 221 -0.75 -17.88 -0.90
C ARG A 221 -1.71 -16.92 -1.62
N GLY A 222 -1.85 -15.68 -1.14
CA GLY A 222 -2.79 -14.71 -1.69
C GLY A 222 -4.26 -15.02 -1.40
N LEU A 223 -4.54 -15.86 -0.41
CA LEU A 223 -5.90 -16.28 -0.03
C LEU A 223 -6.52 -15.39 1.04
N ALA A 224 -5.74 -14.42 1.54
CA ALA A 224 -6.14 -13.46 2.54
C ALA A 224 -5.38 -12.15 2.31
N TYR A 225 -5.86 -11.09 2.94
CA TYR A 225 -5.17 -9.81 3.01
C TYR A 225 -5.31 -9.19 4.39
N LEU A 226 -4.42 -8.24 4.69
CA LEU A 226 -4.43 -7.49 5.94
C LEU A 226 -5.02 -6.12 5.73
N GLU A 227 -5.79 -5.67 6.71
CA GLU A 227 -6.19 -4.29 6.88
C GLU A 227 -5.56 -3.76 8.18
N VAL A 228 -5.06 -2.53 8.12
CA VAL A 228 -4.37 -1.88 9.24
C VAL A 228 -5.26 -0.70 9.66
N PRO A 229 -6.14 -0.90 10.65
CA PRO A 229 -7.19 0.07 10.97
C PRO A 229 -6.61 1.30 11.67
N ILE A 230 -6.89 2.48 11.12
CA ILE A 230 -6.51 3.76 11.70
C ILE A 230 -7.80 4.57 11.92
N HIS A 231 -8.00 5.02 13.15
CA HIS A 231 -9.15 5.82 13.57
C HIS A 231 -8.74 7.27 13.87
N PRO A 232 -9.67 8.25 13.75
CA PRO A 232 -9.37 9.66 13.97
C PRO A 232 -8.71 9.99 15.31
N GLU A 233 -9.07 9.26 16.37
CA GLU A 233 -8.58 9.40 17.74
C GLU A 233 -7.23 8.73 18.00
N ASP A 234 -6.72 7.94 17.05
CA ASP A 234 -5.47 7.23 17.23
C ASP A 234 -4.28 8.20 17.31
N CYS A 235 -3.32 7.87 18.16
CA CYS A 235 -2.00 8.52 18.16
C CYS A 235 -0.95 7.52 17.66
N VAL A 236 -0.15 7.95 16.69
CA VAL A 236 0.94 7.16 16.11
C VAL A 236 2.26 7.87 16.27
N TYR A 237 3.34 7.13 16.44
CA TYR A 237 4.69 7.68 16.52
C TYR A 237 5.64 6.92 15.59
N VAL A 238 6.65 7.62 15.09
CA VAL A 238 7.73 7.04 14.29
C VAL A 238 8.91 6.75 15.25
N PRO A 239 9.34 5.49 15.42
CA PRO A 239 10.53 5.15 16.18
C PRO A 239 11.80 5.59 15.44
N THR A 240 12.99 5.31 16.00
CA THR A 240 14.26 5.61 15.33
C THR A 240 14.34 4.93 13.97
N LEU A 241 14.64 5.70 12.94
CA LEU A 241 14.71 5.24 11.55
C LEU A 241 16.05 4.58 11.28
N ASP A 242 16.17 3.30 11.65
CA ASP A 242 17.34 2.51 11.29
C ASP A 242 17.28 2.14 9.80
N GLY A 243 18.17 2.76 9.00
CA GLY A 243 18.42 2.36 7.61
C GLY A 243 17.44 2.89 6.55
N PHE A 244 16.47 3.74 6.91
CA PHE A 244 15.62 4.40 5.90
C PHE A 244 16.32 5.61 5.29
N VAL A 245 16.66 5.53 4.00
CA VAL A 245 17.26 6.62 3.24
C VAL A 245 16.17 7.30 2.41
N MET A 246 15.88 8.57 2.74
CA MET A 246 14.97 9.40 1.95
C MET A 246 15.72 9.97 0.74
N ASN A 247 15.62 9.31 -0.41
CA ASN A 247 16.10 9.90 -1.64
C ASN A 247 15.13 10.98 -2.11
N ARG A 248 15.67 12.08 -2.63
CA ARG A 248 14.87 13.16 -3.22
C ARG A 248 14.30 12.69 -4.57
N THR A 249 13.14 12.05 -4.54
CA THR A 249 12.43 11.60 -5.74
C THR A 249 11.65 12.76 -6.35
N GLN A 250 11.70 12.89 -7.68
CA GLN A 250 10.88 13.84 -8.43
C GLN A 250 9.75 13.07 -9.13
N GLY A 251 8.49 13.49 -8.95
CA GLY A 251 7.40 13.16 -9.87
C GLY A 251 6.30 12.21 -9.39
N ASP A 252 6.38 11.64 -8.19
CA ASP A 252 5.24 10.91 -7.59
C ASP A 252 4.54 11.79 -6.54
N PHE A 253 3.26 12.10 -6.81
CA PHE A 253 2.40 12.84 -5.90
C PHE A 253 2.19 12.06 -4.59
N PHE A 254 2.05 10.74 -4.67
CA PHE A 254 1.77 9.92 -3.50
C PHE A 254 2.98 9.84 -2.57
N GLU A 255 4.17 9.54 -3.10
CA GLU A 255 5.43 9.62 -2.34
C GLU A 255 5.63 10.99 -1.64
N THR A 256 5.34 12.09 -2.35
CA THR A 256 5.45 13.44 -1.78
C THR A 256 4.46 13.66 -0.63
N LEU A 257 3.22 13.18 -0.79
CA LEU A 257 2.19 13.21 0.25
C LEU A 257 2.62 12.39 1.47
N LEU A 258 3.14 11.18 1.26
CA LEU A 258 3.67 10.32 2.32
C LEU A 258 4.76 11.04 3.10
N TYR A 259 5.74 11.68 2.44
CA TYR A 259 6.77 12.45 3.14
C TYR A 259 6.22 13.59 3.99
N LYS A 260 5.25 14.34 3.47
CA LYS A 260 4.62 15.44 4.20
C LYS A 260 3.95 14.95 5.49
N ILE A 261 3.22 13.84 5.42
CA ILE A 261 2.55 13.24 6.59
C ILE A 261 3.60 12.66 7.54
N PHE A 262 4.58 11.93 7.01
CA PHE A 262 5.62 11.25 7.77
C PHE A 262 6.42 12.20 8.68
N VAL A 263 6.81 13.37 8.17
CA VAL A 263 7.55 14.39 8.94
C VAL A 263 6.66 15.11 9.96
N ALA A 264 5.34 15.10 9.77
CA ALA A 264 4.39 15.75 10.66
C ALA A 264 3.97 14.86 11.85
N ILE A 265 4.26 13.56 11.83
CA ILE A 265 3.97 12.65 12.95
C ILE A 265 4.89 12.99 14.13
N ASP A 266 4.29 13.41 15.24
CA ASP A 266 5.01 13.79 16.47
C ASP A 266 4.77 12.83 17.65
N GLY A 267 3.87 11.86 17.48
CA GLY A 267 3.52 10.92 18.54
C GLY A 267 2.57 11.48 19.60
N GLN A 268 2.13 12.72 19.57
CA GLN A 268 1.22 13.27 20.59
C GLN A 268 -0.11 13.73 20.01
N THR A 269 -0.12 14.08 18.73
CA THR A 269 -1.32 14.46 18.00
C THR A 269 -2.13 13.25 17.57
N SER A 270 -3.45 13.39 17.61
CA SER A 270 -4.38 12.42 17.01
C SER A 270 -4.35 12.51 15.47
N ILE A 271 -4.84 11.49 14.77
CA ILE A 271 -4.96 11.50 13.31
C ILE A 271 -5.85 12.66 12.82
N GLN A 272 -6.93 12.98 13.55
CA GLN A 272 -7.80 14.11 13.26
C GLN A 272 -7.03 15.44 13.31
N GLU A 273 -6.34 15.70 14.43
CA GLU A 273 -5.58 16.95 14.61
C GLU A 273 -4.43 17.07 13.61
N LEU A 274 -3.76 15.95 13.31
CA LEU A 274 -2.70 15.89 12.29
C LEU A 274 -3.24 16.30 10.91
N SER A 275 -4.38 15.73 10.50
CA SER A 275 -5.07 16.04 9.24
C SER A 275 -5.42 17.52 9.11
N GLU A 276 -6.01 18.10 10.15
CA GLU A 276 -6.37 19.53 10.22
C GLU A 276 -5.13 20.42 10.14
N THR A 277 -4.06 20.07 10.87
CA THR A 277 -2.82 20.85 10.95
C THR A 277 -2.10 20.91 9.60
N ILE A 278 -2.03 19.80 8.87
CA ILE A 278 -1.33 19.74 7.58
C ILE A 278 -2.23 20.09 6.39
N GLY A 279 -3.54 20.27 6.62
CA GLY A 279 -4.55 20.57 5.61
C GLY A 279 -4.71 19.46 4.57
N ILE A 280 -4.66 18.19 5.01
CA ILE A 280 -4.83 17.02 4.14
C ILE A 280 -6.06 16.26 4.63
N ASP A 281 -6.88 15.78 3.70
CA ASP A 281 -8.05 14.96 3.98
C ASP A 281 -7.73 13.78 4.92
N ILE A 282 -8.59 13.55 5.92
CA ILE A 282 -8.33 12.57 6.98
C ILE A 282 -8.23 11.13 6.44
N ASP A 283 -8.94 10.80 5.37
CA ASP A 283 -8.85 9.46 4.78
C ASP A 283 -7.49 9.24 4.14
N LEU A 284 -6.91 10.28 3.51
CA LEU A 284 -5.54 10.23 2.98
C LEU A 284 -4.50 10.11 4.11
N VAL A 285 -4.69 10.83 5.22
CA VAL A 285 -3.80 10.71 6.39
C VAL A 285 -3.89 9.31 6.99
N SER A 286 -5.11 8.79 7.17
CA SER A 286 -5.35 7.45 7.69
C SER A 286 -4.74 6.36 6.81
N ASN A 287 -4.88 6.48 5.49
CA ASN A 287 -4.27 5.56 4.53
C ASN A 287 -2.73 5.60 4.57
N ALA A 288 -2.14 6.80 4.68
CA ALA A 288 -0.69 6.95 4.80
C ALA A 288 -0.16 6.36 6.11
N VAL A 289 -0.83 6.61 7.23
CA VAL A 289 -0.45 6.06 8.53
C VAL A 289 -0.63 4.54 8.57
N SER A 290 -1.71 4.03 7.99
CA SER A 290 -1.96 2.59 7.80
C SER A 290 -0.80 1.94 7.03
N LEU A 291 -0.31 2.61 5.97
CA LEU A 291 0.86 2.19 5.23
C LEU A 291 2.15 2.25 6.07
N PHE A 292 2.40 3.32 6.83
CA PHE A 292 3.59 3.41 7.67
C PHE A 292 3.62 2.31 8.74
N CYS A 293 2.49 2.00 9.37
CA CYS A 293 2.39 0.88 10.29
C CYS A 293 2.66 -0.46 9.59
N ARG A 294 2.09 -0.67 8.39
CA ARG A 294 2.35 -1.86 7.57
C ARG A 294 3.82 -2.02 7.21
N LEU A 295 4.49 -0.94 6.85
CA LEU A 295 5.92 -0.97 6.49
C LEU A 295 6.84 -1.03 7.71
N GLY A 296 6.29 -0.93 8.93
CA GLY A 296 7.06 -0.94 10.18
C GLY A 296 7.68 0.42 10.55
N PHE A 297 7.32 1.49 9.84
CA PHE A 297 7.81 2.84 10.09
C PHE A 297 7.08 3.59 11.20
N ALA A 298 5.83 3.24 11.48
CA ALA A 298 5.06 3.89 12.54
C ALA A 298 4.43 2.84 13.46
N ARG A 299 4.23 3.22 14.72
CA ARG A 299 3.54 2.38 15.70
C ARG A 299 2.36 3.14 16.29
N LYS A 300 1.23 2.45 16.40
CA LYS A 300 0.05 2.92 17.12
C LYS A 300 0.31 2.84 18.62
N ARG A 301 0.02 3.90 19.36
CA ARG A 301 0.28 3.96 20.82
C ARG A 301 -0.60 3.01 21.61
N VAL A 302 -1.90 3.06 21.32
CA VAL A 302 -2.91 2.20 21.93
C VAL A 302 -3.54 1.44 20.77
N THR A 303 -3.33 0.14 20.75
CA THR A 303 -3.71 -0.75 19.65
C THR A 303 -5.14 -1.28 19.78
N GLY A 304 -5.73 -1.17 20.97
CA GLY A 304 -7.06 -1.69 21.29
C GLY A 304 -7.05 -3.19 21.64
N ILE A 305 -5.90 -3.86 21.52
CA ILE A 305 -5.75 -5.29 21.82
C ILE A 305 -5.21 -5.57 23.23
N GLU A 306 -4.97 -4.53 24.03
CA GLU A 306 -4.33 -4.64 25.35
C GLU A 306 -5.11 -5.53 26.33
N ASN A 307 -6.42 -5.65 26.12
CA ASN A 307 -7.31 -6.48 26.95
C ASN A 307 -7.60 -7.87 26.37
N PHE A 308 -6.99 -8.23 25.22
CA PHE A 308 -7.22 -9.52 24.58
C PHE A 308 -6.18 -10.55 25.01
N VAL A 309 -6.62 -11.80 25.16
CA VAL A 309 -5.71 -12.95 25.28
C VAL A 309 -5.31 -13.36 23.87
N LEU A 310 -4.09 -13.01 23.48
CA LEU A 310 -3.55 -13.35 22.16
C LEU A 310 -3.27 -14.85 22.04
N HIS A 311 -3.35 -15.36 20.81
CA HIS A 311 -2.93 -16.72 20.49
C HIS A 311 -1.45 -16.89 20.88
N ASN A 312 -1.10 -18.07 21.41
CA ASN A 312 0.21 -18.34 22.00
C ASN A 312 1.40 -18.11 21.04
N SER A 313 1.18 -18.23 19.72
CA SER A 313 2.15 -17.96 18.66
C SER A 313 2.63 -16.50 18.59
N TRP A 314 1.99 -15.57 19.31
CA TRP A 314 2.35 -14.15 19.34
C TRP A 314 3.26 -13.77 20.53
N GLY A 315 3.53 -14.66 21.50
CA GLY A 315 4.56 -14.48 22.56
C GLY A 315 5.87 -15.18 22.18
N ILE A 316 7.06 -14.56 22.18
CA ILE A 316 7.83 -13.94 23.29
C ILE A 316 8.26 -12.47 23.01
N GLU A 317 7.93 -11.89 21.86
CA GLU A 317 8.41 -10.54 21.49
C GLU A 317 7.53 -9.37 22.01
N CYS A 318 6.34 -9.65 22.53
CA CYS A 318 5.37 -8.59 22.87
C CYS A 318 5.50 -8.02 24.30
N SER A 319 6.45 -8.48 25.12
CA SER A 319 6.54 -8.16 26.56
C SER A 319 7.75 -7.30 26.97
N SER A 320 8.35 -6.51 26.06
CA SER A 320 9.41 -5.54 26.43
C SER A 320 9.39 -4.26 25.57
N THR A 321 8.33 -3.47 25.65
CA THR A 321 8.40 -2.06 25.19
C THR A 321 7.74 -1.12 26.19
N VAL A 322 7.94 -1.37 27.47
CA VAL A 322 8.02 -0.27 28.45
C VAL A 322 9.48 0.21 28.40
N PHE A 323 9.84 0.95 27.36
CA PHE A 323 11.09 1.69 27.41
C PHE A 323 10.89 2.86 28.36
N HIS A 324 11.54 2.79 29.52
CA HIS A 324 11.82 3.97 30.32
C HIS A 324 12.41 5.04 29.38
N LEU A 325 11.74 6.19 29.33
CA LEU A 325 12.30 7.43 28.80
C LEU A 325 13.62 7.72 29.54
N GLN A 326 14.75 7.36 28.94
CA GLN A 326 16.02 7.97 29.27
C GLN A 326 16.32 9.05 28.22
N PRO A 327 16.51 10.31 28.63
CA PRO A 327 16.86 11.37 27.71
C PRO A 327 18.32 11.21 27.32
N LEU A 328 18.59 10.86 26.06
CA LEU A 328 19.94 10.89 25.50
C LEU A 328 20.13 12.12 24.61
N LYS A 329 21.22 12.81 24.94
CA LYS A 329 21.60 14.17 24.58
C LYS A 329 21.83 14.34 23.08
N ASN A 330 21.45 15.52 22.62
CA ASN A 330 21.83 16.14 21.34
C ASN A 330 23.28 15.86 20.96
N HIS A 331 23.50 15.27 19.78
CA HIS A 331 24.58 15.67 18.89
C HIS A 331 24.14 15.51 17.43
N LEU A 332 23.62 16.61 16.88
CA LEU A 332 23.60 16.88 15.46
C LEU A 332 25.04 16.99 14.96
N LEU A 333 25.42 16.14 14.00
CA LEU A 333 26.51 16.43 13.08
C LEU A 333 25.93 16.50 11.68
N VAL A 334 25.69 17.74 11.26
CA VAL A 334 25.56 18.13 9.86
C VAL A 334 26.92 17.92 9.21
N GLN A 335 26.97 17.22 8.08
CA GLN A 335 28.06 17.36 7.13
C GLN A 335 27.50 17.65 5.74
N ASN A 336 28.14 18.63 5.12
CA ASN A 336 27.79 19.33 3.88
C ASN A 336 27.79 18.44 2.63
#